data_AF-A0A7D9E725-F1
#
_entry.id   AF-A0A7D9E725-F1
#
_cell.length_a   1.000
_cell.length_b   1.000
_cell.length_c   1.000
_cell.angle_alpha   90.00
_cell.angle_beta   90.00
_cell.angle_gamma   90.00
#
_symmetry.space_group_name_H-M   'P 1'
#
loop_
_entity.id
_entity.type
_entity.pdbx_description
1 polymer ?
#
loop_
_entity_poly.entity_id
_entity_poly.type
_entity_poly.pdbx_seq_one_letter_code
_entity_poly.pdbx_strand_id
1 'polypeptide(L)'
;MTYVYADDEGLSYPLTPADLVYGRHIATTPNQRYSNVSSTYQTLTRRIRYHYRLLQNFTRQWRREYLLGLRESARKNSSVGRNSSDISVGEVVILKDDSTARCYWKLAKITELLEGKDGVVRAARITVLTAPGHGKTTILQRPIQHLIPLE
;
A
#
# COMPACT_ATOMS: atom_id res chain seq x y z
N MET A 1 -6.14 34.55 -14.81
CA MET A 1 -6.43 35.58 -13.78
C MET A 1 -7.80 35.30 -13.21
N THR A 2 -7.88 34.77 -12.00
CA THR A 2 -9.15 34.52 -11.30
C THR A 2 -9.46 35.75 -10.45
N TYR A 3 -10.45 36.52 -10.89
CA TYR A 3 -10.90 37.75 -10.26
C TYR A 3 -11.67 37.41 -8.97
N VAL A 4 -11.26 37.96 -7.83
CA VAL A 4 -11.95 37.80 -6.55
C VAL A 4 -12.81 39.04 -6.33
N TYR A 5 -14.12 38.84 -6.25
CA TYR A 5 -15.07 39.88 -5.89
C TYR A 5 -14.72 40.41 -4.50
N ALA A 6 -14.52 41.72 -4.39
CA ALA A 6 -14.51 42.41 -3.11
C ALA A 6 -15.92 42.33 -2.54
N ASP A 7 -16.06 41.69 -1.37
CA ASP A 7 -17.24 41.88 -0.55
C ASP A 7 -17.23 43.31 0.00
N ASP A 8 -18.41 43.86 0.30
CA ASP A 8 -18.70 45.30 0.51
C ASP A 8 -17.93 45.94 1.70
N GLU A 9 -17.15 45.16 2.44
CA GLU A 9 -16.33 45.61 3.58
C GLU A 9 -14.81 45.70 3.27
N GLY A 10 -14.37 45.45 2.04
CA GLY A 10 -12.97 45.72 1.62
C GLY A 10 -11.88 44.89 2.32
N LEU A 11 -12.24 43.90 3.13
CA LEU A 11 -11.31 42.99 3.79
C LEU A 11 -11.03 41.78 2.89
N SER A 12 -9.92 41.83 2.15
CA SER A 12 -9.42 40.69 1.37
C SER A 12 -8.65 39.72 2.26
N TYR A 13 -9.22 38.55 2.54
CA TYR A 13 -8.55 37.45 3.23
C TYR A 13 -8.11 36.37 2.22
N PRO A 14 -6.97 35.68 2.45
CA PRO A 14 -6.54 34.59 1.60
C PRO A 14 -7.49 33.40 1.71
N LEU A 15 -7.88 32.81 0.57
CA LEU A 15 -8.70 31.59 0.54
C LEU A 15 -7.99 30.43 1.23
N THR A 16 -8.66 29.81 2.19
CA THR A 16 -8.20 28.61 2.88
C THR A 16 -8.92 27.36 2.34
N PRO A 17 -8.36 26.15 2.51
CA PRO A 17 -9.06 24.91 2.13
C PRO A 17 -10.43 24.74 2.78
N ALA A 18 -10.64 25.32 3.98
CA ALA A 18 -11.95 25.30 4.64
C ALA A 18 -12.98 26.11 3.85
N ASP A 19 -12.59 27.25 3.27
CA ASP A 19 -13.51 28.10 2.50
C ASP A 19 -14.03 27.39 1.25
N LEU A 20 -13.23 26.50 0.65
CA LEU A 20 -13.65 25.65 -0.48
C LEU A 20 -14.67 24.58 -0.07
N VAL A 21 -14.52 24.02 1.13
CA VAL A 21 -15.41 22.96 1.65
C VAL A 21 -16.75 23.54 2.09
N TYR A 22 -16.74 24.73 2.68
CA TYR A 22 -17.92 25.31 3.32
C TYR A 22 -18.55 26.48 2.54
N GLY A 23 -17.90 26.96 1.48
CA GLY A 23 -18.41 28.03 0.61
C GLY A 23 -18.53 29.40 1.27
N ARG A 24 -18.02 29.55 2.51
CA ARG A 24 -17.99 30.80 3.28
C ARG A 24 -16.75 30.83 4.14
N HIS A 25 -16.29 32.03 4.48
CA HIS A 25 -15.18 32.17 5.40
C HIS A 25 -15.57 31.74 6.81
N ILE A 26 -14.83 30.76 7.35
CA ILE A 26 -14.97 30.34 8.74
C ILE A 26 -13.79 30.90 9.52
N ALA A 27 -13.97 32.09 10.10
CA ALA A 27 -12.98 32.71 10.99
C ALA A 27 -12.78 31.92 12.30
N THR A 28 -13.68 30.99 12.61
CA THR A 28 -13.62 30.17 13.83
C THR A 28 -12.74 28.95 13.61
N THR A 29 -11.44 29.10 13.87
CA THR A 29 -10.63 27.90 14.13
C THR A 29 -11.07 27.28 15.45
N PRO A 30 -11.16 25.94 15.58
CA PRO A 30 -11.47 25.28 16.86
C PRO A 30 -10.44 25.61 17.96
N ASN A 31 -9.34 26.28 17.61
CA ASN A 31 -8.30 26.71 18.53
C ASN A 31 -8.40 28.17 19.01
N GLN A 32 -9.45 28.92 18.67
CA GLN A 32 -9.58 30.34 19.03
C GLN A 32 -9.56 30.63 20.55
N ARG A 33 -9.80 29.62 21.39
CA ARG A 33 -9.72 29.71 22.87
C ARG A 33 -8.37 29.29 23.48
N TYR A 34 -7.38 28.88 22.69
CA TYR A 34 -6.07 28.43 23.19
C TYR A 34 -4.92 29.42 22.95
N SER A 35 -5.21 30.70 22.74
CA SER A 35 -4.17 31.73 22.51
C SER A 35 -3.23 31.93 23.70
N ASN A 36 -3.56 31.44 24.90
CA ASN A 36 -2.79 31.66 26.12
C ASN A 36 -2.24 30.39 26.79
N VAL A 37 -2.07 29.28 26.06
CA VAL A 37 -1.27 28.16 26.61
C VAL A 37 0.18 28.39 26.21
N SER A 38 0.93 29.06 27.08
CA SER A 38 2.40 29.13 27.00
C SER A 38 2.93 27.69 26.99
N SER A 39 3.18 27.18 25.79
CA SER A 39 3.49 25.78 25.57
C SER A 39 4.95 25.57 25.94
N THR A 40 5.20 25.19 27.20
CA THR A 40 6.56 24.85 27.64
C THR A 40 7.08 23.64 26.84
N TYR A 41 8.38 23.56 26.58
CA TYR A 41 9.05 22.41 25.95
C TYR A 41 8.58 21.05 26.53
N GLN A 42 8.36 20.98 27.85
CA GLN A 42 7.86 19.80 28.54
C GLN A 42 6.43 19.40 28.12
N THR A 43 5.54 20.38 27.92
CA THR A 43 4.14 20.14 27.51
C THR A 43 4.05 19.65 26.06
N LEU A 44 4.86 20.21 25.16
CA LEU A 44 4.97 19.77 23.77
C LEU A 44 5.58 18.37 23.68
N THR A 45 6.67 18.12 24.43
CA THR A 45 7.29 16.79 24.53
C THR A 45 6.31 15.75 25.05
N ARG A 46 5.52 16.08 26.08
CA ARG A 46 4.48 15.20 26.61
C ARG A 46 3.41 14.88 25.57
N ARG A 47 2.95 15.88 24.82
CA ARG A 47 1.92 15.71 23.77
C ARG A 47 2.44 14.86 22.61
N ILE A 48 3.66 15.10 22.16
CA ILE A 48 4.31 14.30 21.12
C ILE A 48 4.45 12.84 21.58
N ARG A 49 4.95 12.58 22.80
CA ARG A 49 5.02 11.22 23.36
C ARG A 49 3.65 10.56 23.43
N TYR A 50 2.61 11.29 23.82
CA TYR A 50 1.24 10.76 23.84
C TYR A 50 0.77 10.33 22.44
N HIS A 51 0.97 11.15 21.43
CA HIS A 51 0.63 10.80 20.04
C HIS A 51 1.42 9.59 19.54
N TYR A 52 2.72 9.49 19.83
CA TYR A 52 3.50 8.31 19.50
C TYR A 52 2.96 7.04 20.16
N ARG A 53 2.59 7.10 21.45
CA ARG A 53 1.98 5.95 22.16
C ARG A 53 0.65 5.54 21.54
N LEU A 54 -0.18 6.52 21.14
CA LEU A 54 -1.45 6.24 20.48
C LEU A 54 -1.24 5.54 19.14
N LEU A 55 -0.33 6.05 18.30
CA LEU A 55 0.02 5.43 17.01
C LEU A 55 0.62 4.04 17.17
N GLN A 56 1.48 3.84 18.16
CA GLN A 56 2.07 2.53 18.46
C GLN A 56 1.00 1.54 18.90
N ASN A 57 0.07 1.95 19.77
CA ASN A 57 -1.04 1.11 20.21
C ASN A 57 -1.97 0.75 19.05
N PHE A 58 -2.35 1.73 18.23
CA PHE A 58 -3.15 1.51 17.04
C PHE A 58 -2.47 0.53 16.08
N THR A 59 -1.18 0.76 15.78
CA THR A 59 -0.42 -0.12 14.87
C THR A 59 -0.32 -1.54 15.42
N ARG A 60 -0.11 -1.70 16.73
CA ARG A 60 -0.06 -3.02 17.39
C ARG A 60 -1.41 -3.73 17.28
N GLN A 61 -2.50 -3.02 17.57
CA GLN A 61 -3.85 -3.56 17.52
C GLN A 61 -4.23 -3.93 16.08
N TRP A 62 -4.01 -3.02 15.14
CA TRP A 62 -4.24 -3.24 13.71
C TRP A 62 -3.47 -4.47 13.23
N ARG A 63 -2.16 -4.57 13.53
CA ARG A 63 -1.37 -5.76 13.16
C ARG A 63 -1.95 -7.04 13.74
N ARG A 64 -2.38 -7.03 15.00
CA ARG A 64 -2.94 -8.22 15.65
C ARG A 64 -4.23 -8.66 14.97
N GLU A 65 -5.19 -7.74 14.82
CA GLU A 65 -6.54 -8.09 14.38
C GLU A 65 -6.65 -8.20 12.87
N TYR A 66 -5.99 -7.32 12.14
CA TYR A 66 -5.97 -7.36 10.68
C TYR A 66 -5.26 -8.60 10.16
N LEU A 67 -4.10 -8.98 10.72
CA LEU A 67 -3.39 -10.19 10.26
C LEU A 67 -4.17 -11.46 10.58
N LEU A 68 -4.86 -11.51 11.72
CA LEU A 68 -5.75 -12.63 12.06
C LEU A 68 -6.94 -12.70 11.09
N GLY A 69 -7.61 -11.58 10.84
CA GLY A 69 -8.71 -11.50 9.86
C GLY A 69 -8.26 -11.82 8.43
N LEU A 70 -7.06 -11.38 8.04
CA LEU A 70 -6.48 -11.71 6.74
C LEU A 70 -6.18 -13.21 6.62
N ARG A 71 -5.68 -13.85 7.68
CA ARG A 71 -5.44 -15.30 7.69
C ARG A 71 -6.75 -16.08 7.58
N GLU A 72 -7.79 -15.64 8.28
CA GLU A 72 -9.12 -16.27 8.22
C GLU A 72 -9.77 -16.10 6.85
N SER A 73 -9.68 -14.90 6.26
CA SER A 73 -10.14 -14.63 4.90
C SER A 73 -9.35 -15.45 3.86
N ALA A 74 -8.02 -15.47 3.96
CA ALA A 74 -7.17 -16.26 3.07
C ALA A 74 -7.47 -17.76 3.17
N ARG A 75 -7.75 -18.28 4.37
CA ARG A 75 -8.17 -19.68 4.55
C ARG A 75 -9.50 -19.98 3.87
N LYS A 76 -10.51 -19.12 4.03
CA LYS A 76 -11.81 -19.23 3.36
C LYS A 76 -11.66 -19.19 1.83
N ASN A 77 -10.77 -18.33 1.33
CA ASN A 77 -10.48 -18.23 -0.11
C ASN A 77 -9.60 -19.38 -0.63
N SER A 78 -8.87 -20.09 0.23
CA SER A 78 -8.06 -21.25 -0.17
C SER A 78 -8.82 -22.58 -0.21
N SER A 79 -9.98 -22.67 0.47
CA SER A 79 -10.89 -23.83 0.36
C SER A 79 -11.75 -23.80 -0.91
N VAL A 80 -11.92 -22.63 -1.53
CA VAL A 80 -12.39 -22.52 -2.90
C VAL A 80 -11.16 -22.77 -3.76
N GLY A 81 -11.15 -23.88 -4.50
CA GLY A 81 -9.97 -24.44 -5.13
C GLY A 81 -9.00 -23.39 -5.66
N ARG A 82 -7.82 -23.32 -5.04
CA ARG A 82 -6.62 -22.74 -5.65
C ARG A 82 -6.18 -23.64 -6.79
N ASN A 83 -7.10 -23.90 -7.73
CA ASN A 83 -6.73 -24.06 -9.11
C ASN A 83 -5.87 -22.82 -9.36
N SER A 84 -4.62 -23.05 -9.76
CA SER A 84 -3.84 -22.03 -10.45
C SER A 84 -4.79 -21.08 -11.14
N SER A 85 -4.86 -19.82 -10.71
CA SER A 85 -5.24 -18.73 -11.62
C SER A 85 -4.57 -19.09 -12.94
N ASP A 86 -5.34 -19.39 -13.98
CA ASP A 86 -4.79 -20.05 -15.18
C ASP A 86 -3.61 -19.24 -15.69
N ILE A 87 -2.41 -19.69 -15.33
CA ILE A 87 -1.20 -18.92 -15.53
C ILE A 87 -0.87 -19.10 -17.00
N SER A 88 -0.86 -18.01 -17.74
CA SER A 88 -0.70 -18.06 -19.19
C SER A 88 0.72 -17.73 -19.64
N VAL A 89 1.12 -18.26 -20.79
CA VAL A 89 2.38 -17.88 -21.43
C VAL A 89 2.32 -16.39 -21.79
N GLY A 90 3.33 -15.64 -21.39
CA GLY A 90 3.42 -14.19 -21.59
C GLY A 90 2.99 -13.35 -20.40
N GLU A 91 2.39 -13.96 -19.38
CA GLU A 91 1.94 -13.27 -18.16
C GLU A 91 3.13 -12.87 -17.26
N VAL A 92 2.97 -11.76 -16.54
CA VAL A 92 3.95 -11.28 -15.55
C VAL A 92 3.49 -11.70 -14.17
N VAL A 93 4.36 -12.41 -13.46
CA VAL A 93 4.13 -12.98 -12.14
C VAL A 93 5.22 -12.56 -11.16
N ILE A 94 4.92 -12.64 -9.86
CA ILE A 94 5.90 -12.47 -8.80
C ILE A 94 6.56 -13.83 -8.54
N LEU A 95 7.89 -13.88 -8.62
CA LEU A 95 8.69 -15.04 -8.24
C LEU A 95 8.90 -15.04 -6.72
N LYS A 96 8.22 -15.98 -6.06
CA LYS A 96 8.40 -16.29 -4.63
C LYS A 96 9.81 -16.83 -4.39
N ASP A 97 10.48 -16.24 -3.41
CA ASP A 97 11.76 -16.70 -2.89
C ASP A 97 11.71 -16.73 -1.36
N ASP A 98 11.75 -17.91 -0.78
CA ASP A 98 11.64 -18.10 0.67
C ASP A 98 12.89 -17.61 1.44
N SER A 99 14.00 -17.35 0.73
CA SER A 99 15.21 -16.79 1.34
C SER A 99 15.17 -15.27 1.49
N THR A 100 14.23 -14.59 0.81
CA THR A 100 14.11 -13.12 0.83
C THR A 100 12.74 -12.67 1.34
N ALA A 101 12.70 -11.49 1.97
CA ALA A 101 11.42 -10.93 2.40
C ALA A 101 10.53 -10.64 1.17
N ARG A 102 9.21 -10.76 1.35
CA ARG A 102 8.21 -10.63 0.28
C ARG A 102 8.33 -9.35 -0.56
N CYS A 103 8.77 -8.25 0.05
CA CYS A 103 8.99 -6.97 -0.65
C CYS A 103 10.16 -7.00 -1.65
N TYR A 104 11.05 -7.99 -1.57
CA TYR A 104 12.19 -8.18 -2.47
C TYR A 104 11.98 -9.30 -3.50
N TRP A 105 10.79 -9.89 -3.55
CA TRP A 105 10.46 -10.88 -4.57
C TRP A 105 10.52 -10.24 -5.96
N LYS A 106 11.15 -10.95 -6.89
CA LYS A 106 11.42 -10.44 -8.24
C LYS A 106 10.20 -10.62 -9.13
N LEU A 107 10.00 -9.71 -10.06
CA LEU A 107 9.06 -9.92 -11.16
C LEU A 107 9.66 -10.85 -12.20
N ALA A 108 8.81 -11.68 -12.79
CA ALA A 108 9.17 -12.63 -13.82
C ALA A 108 8.10 -12.69 -14.90
N LYS A 109 8.50 -12.89 -16.15
CA LYS A 109 7.56 -13.14 -17.26
C LYS A 109 7.62 -14.61 -17.66
N ILE A 110 6.47 -15.22 -17.84
CA ILE A 110 6.37 -16.63 -18.19
C ILE A 110 6.61 -16.80 -19.68
N THR A 111 7.56 -17.65 -20.01
CA THR A 111 7.93 -17.93 -21.41
C THR A 111 7.35 -19.25 -21.90
N GLU A 112 7.19 -20.23 -21.02
CA GLU A 112 6.75 -21.58 -21.38
C GLU A 112 6.19 -22.28 -20.14
N LEU A 113 5.10 -23.03 -20.32
CA LEU A 113 4.52 -23.90 -19.29
C LEU A 113 4.98 -25.34 -19.55
N LEU A 114 5.41 -26.03 -18.49
CA LEU A 114 5.91 -27.38 -18.56
C LEU A 114 4.88 -28.34 -17.99
N GLU A 115 4.21 -29.04 -18.90
CA GLU A 115 3.18 -30.03 -18.61
C GLU A 115 3.81 -31.40 -18.34
N GLY A 116 3.26 -32.12 -17.35
CA GLY A 116 3.59 -33.52 -17.13
C GLY A 116 2.88 -34.43 -18.14
N LYS A 117 3.17 -35.73 -18.08
CA LYS A 117 2.49 -36.75 -18.91
C LYS A 117 0.97 -36.78 -18.73
N ASP A 118 0.49 -36.35 -17.57
CA ASP A 118 -0.93 -36.29 -17.21
C ASP A 118 -1.63 -35.00 -17.71
N GLY A 119 -0.94 -34.16 -18.49
CA GLY A 119 -1.44 -32.85 -18.95
C GLY A 119 -1.45 -31.75 -17.88
N VAL A 120 -0.95 -32.04 -16.67
CA VAL A 120 -0.95 -31.08 -15.56
C VAL A 120 0.36 -30.27 -15.55
N VAL A 121 0.24 -28.94 -15.59
CA VAL A 121 1.35 -27.99 -15.46
C VAL A 121 1.90 -28.03 -14.03
N ARG A 122 3.17 -28.40 -13.86
CA ARG A 122 3.83 -28.43 -12.53
C ARG A 122 4.96 -27.42 -12.42
N ALA A 123 5.52 -26.99 -13.54
CA ALA A 123 6.59 -25.99 -13.61
C ALA A 123 6.42 -25.06 -14.82
N ALA A 124 7.10 -23.93 -14.80
CA ALA A 124 7.18 -23.02 -15.93
C ALA A 124 8.61 -22.49 -16.08
N ARG A 125 9.00 -22.18 -17.32
CA ARG A 125 10.16 -21.34 -17.59
C ARG A 125 9.76 -19.88 -17.53
N ILE A 126 10.57 -19.13 -16.82
CA ILE A 126 10.36 -17.72 -16.55
C ILE A 126 11.60 -16.92 -16.90
N THR A 127 11.41 -15.69 -17.34
CA THR A 127 12.45 -14.70 -17.53
C THR A 127 12.39 -13.71 -16.38
N VAL A 128 13.49 -13.56 -15.65
CA VAL A 128 13.62 -12.65 -14.51
C VAL A 128 14.60 -11.55 -14.87
N LEU A 129 14.26 -10.31 -14.53
CA LEU A 129 15.17 -9.18 -14.65
C LEU A 129 16.21 -9.26 -13.53
N THR A 130 17.49 -9.37 -13.90
CA THR A 130 18.59 -9.55 -12.93
C THR A 130 18.84 -8.27 -12.14
N ALA A 131 18.76 -7.12 -12.81
CA ALA A 131 18.90 -5.79 -12.23
C ALA A 131 17.97 -4.80 -12.95
N PRO A 132 17.33 -3.87 -12.21
CA PRO A 132 16.57 -2.79 -12.84
C PRO A 132 17.49 -1.93 -13.71
N GLY A 133 17.15 -1.76 -14.99
CA GLY A 133 17.84 -0.87 -15.91
C GLY A 133 18.94 -1.49 -16.80
N HIS A 134 19.49 -2.66 -16.47
CA HIS A 134 20.58 -3.26 -17.26
C HIS A 134 20.14 -4.25 -18.35
N GLY A 135 18.83 -4.47 -18.52
CA GLY A 135 18.27 -5.33 -19.57
C GLY A 135 18.66 -6.82 -19.51
N LYS A 136 19.56 -7.21 -18.59
CA LYS A 136 20.05 -8.59 -18.46
C LYS A 136 18.97 -9.48 -17.85
N THR A 137 18.32 -10.27 -18.69
CA THR A 137 17.35 -11.29 -18.30
C THR A 137 18.04 -12.62 -18.01
N THR A 138 17.63 -13.27 -16.92
CA THR A 138 18.01 -14.65 -16.62
C THR A 138 16.79 -15.55 -16.82
N ILE A 139 16.97 -16.66 -17.53
CA ILE A 139 15.91 -17.67 -17.67
C ILE A 139 16.04 -18.67 -16.52
N LEU A 140 14.96 -18.90 -15.80
CA LEU A 140 14.88 -19.86 -14.70
C LEU A 140 13.72 -20.81 -14.93
N GLN A 141 13.83 -22.04 -14.42
CA GLN A 141 12.72 -22.98 -14.33
C GLN A 141 12.27 -23.05 -12.87
N ARG A 142 10.97 -22.82 -12.63
CA ARG A 142 10.41 -22.79 -11.26
C ARG A 142 9.09 -23.54 -11.20
N PRO A 143 8.78 -24.20 -10.07
CA PRO A 143 7.49 -24.85 -9.87
C PRO A 143 6.38 -23.79 -9.79
N ILE A 144 5.18 -24.14 -10.23
CA ILE A 144 4.06 -23.19 -10.33
C ILE A 144 3.67 -22.57 -8.98
N GLN A 145 3.89 -23.29 -7.88
CA GLN A 145 3.66 -22.82 -6.52
C GLN A 145 4.54 -21.62 -6.11
N HIS A 146 5.65 -21.38 -6.81
CA HIS A 146 6.52 -20.22 -6.58
C HIS A 146 6.19 -19.04 -7.50
N LEU A 147 5.18 -19.19 -8.35
CA LEU A 147 4.71 -18.13 -9.24
C LEU A 147 3.40 -17.60 -8.67
N ILE A 148 3.39 -16.31 -8.33
CA ILE A 148 2.22 -15.66 -7.76
C ILE A 148 1.68 -14.68 -8.82
N PRO A 149 0.44 -14.86 -9.29
CA PRO A 149 -0.18 -13.94 -10.24
C PRO A 149 -0.28 -12.53 -9.63
N LEU A 150 -0.21 -11.51 -10.48
CA LEU A 150 -0.60 -10.16 -10.11
C LEU A 150 -2.13 -10.11 -10.27
N GLU A 151 -2.87 -9.86 -9.17
CA GLU A 151 -4.33 -9.70 -9.19
C GLU A 151 -4.78 -8.56 -10.12
#